data_AF-A0A2N4U5Q7-F1
#
_entry.id   AF-A0A2N4U5Q7-F1
#
_cell.length_a   1.000
_cell.length_b   1.000
_cell.length_c   1.000
_cell.angle_alpha   90.00
_cell.angle_beta   90.00
_cell.angle_gamma   90.00
#
_symmetry.space_group_name_H-M   'P 1'
#
loop_
_entity.id
_entity.type
_entity.pdbx_description
1 polymer ?
#
loop_
_entity_poly.entity_id
_entity_poly.type
_entity_poly.pdbx_seq_one_letter_code
_entity_poly.pdbx_strand_id
1 'polypeptide(L)'
;MSIATIGTHDDEENPFLVTSSLEIHALLRSIATKGALLRMHIEGRTVAIITTILDVDPDNAAFIVDNSAEEDFNRRVVSADTVTFETSLDKVRIQFSVTKVESCMQEGRPALRASFPSSITRIQRREYYRVDIPVSNPATCTIPTPQNKDTKQVTLELRDISAGGISAMDNEHTLDNALNALFKNCRLELPEAGTVITDLQIVRSQDDTLANGKPSRSLGFAFINLSNPMNFIVQQYIVKLERKLNAKRRGFE
;
A
#
# COMPACT_ATOMS: atom_id res chain seq x y z
N MET A 1 -32.42 -3.81 41.38
CA MET A 1 -32.83 -3.34 40.04
C MET A 1 -32.50 -1.86 39.92
N SER A 2 -31.37 -1.55 39.30
CA SER A 2 -31.04 -0.20 38.83
C SER A 2 -30.25 -0.40 37.55
N ILE A 3 -30.78 0.16 36.47
CA ILE A 3 -30.35 -0.02 35.10
C ILE A 3 -29.19 0.94 34.88
N ALA A 4 -27.99 0.41 34.64
CA ALA A 4 -26.85 1.21 34.21
C ALA A 4 -26.94 1.40 32.69
N THR A 5 -27.26 2.63 32.28
CA THR A 5 -27.16 3.09 30.90
C THR A 5 -25.69 3.03 30.49
N ILE A 6 -25.39 2.15 29.52
CA ILE A 6 -24.08 2.09 28.87
C ILE A 6 -23.97 3.33 27.99
N GLY A 7 -23.13 4.27 28.42
CA GLY A 7 -22.71 5.40 27.60
C GLY A 7 -21.92 4.89 26.40
N THR A 8 -22.36 5.32 25.23
CA THR A 8 -21.72 5.13 23.93
C THR A 8 -20.31 5.74 23.95
N HIS A 9 -19.30 4.91 23.73
CA HIS A 9 -17.97 5.33 23.28
C HIS A 9 -17.80 4.77 21.87
N ASP A 10 -17.55 5.66 20.91
CA ASP A 10 -16.60 5.51 19.79
C ASP A 10 -16.93 6.53 18.69
N ASP A 11 -16.55 7.80 18.93
CA ASP A 11 -16.20 8.73 17.85
C ASP A 11 -14.67 8.89 17.87
N GLU A 12 -13.95 7.81 17.58
CA GLU A 12 -12.56 7.93 17.13
C GLU A 12 -12.63 8.48 15.69
N GLU A 13 -12.22 9.73 15.49
CA GLU A 13 -12.00 10.30 14.15
C GLU A 13 -11.14 9.33 13.34
N ASN A 14 -11.75 8.62 12.38
CA ASN A 14 -11.01 7.71 11.51
C ASN A 14 -10.01 8.56 10.68
N PRO A 15 -8.69 8.50 10.93
CA PRO A 15 -7.72 9.42 10.35
C PRO A 15 -7.53 9.22 8.84
N PHE A 16 -8.14 8.17 8.29
CA PHE A 16 -8.13 7.84 6.88
C PHE A 16 -9.40 8.28 6.16
N LEU A 17 -10.39 8.84 6.87
CA LEU A 17 -11.67 9.24 6.28
C LEU A 17 -11.65 10.71 5.86
N VAL A 18 -11.91 10.96 4.59
CA VAL A 18 -12.07 12.29 4.00
C VAL A 18 -13.56 12.53 3.79
N THR A 19 -14.12 13.51 4.49
CA THR A 19 -15.55 13.89 4.41
C THR A 19 -15.77 15.28 3.81
N SER A 20 -14.72 16.09 3.66
CA SER A 20 -14.80 17.42 3.07
C SER A 20 -15.13 17.34 1.57
N SER A 21 -16.25 17.95 1.15
CA SER A 21 -16.66 17.95 -0.26
C SER A 21 -15.61 18.54 -1.20
N LEU A 22 -14.87 19.57 -0.75
CA LEU A 22 -13.79 20.18 -1.54
C LEU A 22 -12.63 19.19 -1.75
N GLU A 23 -12.27 18.44 -0.71
CA GLU A 23 -11.19 17.45 -0.79
C GLU A 23 -11.62 16.23 -1.60
N ILE A 24 -12.86 15.77 -1.44
CA ILE A 24 -13.46 14.71 -2.25
C ILE A 24 -13.41 15.06 -3.73
N HIS A 25 -13.83 16.28 -4.10
CA HIS A 25 -13.72 16.77 -5.47
C HIS A 25 -12.27 16.78 -5.95
N ALA A 26 -11.34 17.35 -5.17
CA ALA A 26 -9.93 17.40 -5.55
C ALA A 26 -9.32 16.00 -5.78
N LEU A 27 -9.71 15.00 -4.98
CA LEU A 27 -9.29 13.60 -5.14
C LEU A 27 -9.87 12.98 -6.40
N LEU A 28 -11.19 13.08 -6.64
CA LEU A 28 -11.83 12.55 -7.85
C LEU A 28 -11.24 13.18 -9.12
N ARG A 29 -11.01 14.49 -9.12
CA ARG A 29 -10.37 15.19 -10.23
C ARG A 29 -8.93 14.74 -10.46
N SER A 30 -8.18 14.46 -9.39
CA SER A 30 -6.82 13.95 -9.49
C SER A 30 -6.79 12.53 -10.07
N ILE A 31 -7.73 11.68 -9.68
CA ILE A 31 -7.92 10.33 -10.23
C ILE A 31 -8.21 10.41 -11.73
N ALA A 32 -9.16 11.26 -12.13
CA ALA A 32 -9.51 11.48 -13.54
C ALA A 32 -8.32 12.00 -14.36
N THR A 33 -7.67 13.08 -13.89
CA THR A 33 -6.56 13.73 -14.60
C THR A 33 -5.36 12.79 -14.80
N LYS A 34 -5.09 11.91 -13.84
CA LYS A 34 -4.01 10.91 -13.95
C LYS A 34 -4.41 9.65 -14.72
N GLY A 35 -5.67 9.52 -15.13
CA GLY A 35 -6.19 8.31 -15.78
C GLY A 35 -6.03 7.06 -14.90
N ALA A 36 -6.14 7.21 -13.58
CA ALA A 36 -5.94 6.08 -12.67
C ALA A 36 -7.05 5.05 -12.85
N LEU A 37 -6.66 3.78 -12.97
CA LEU A 37 -7.60 2.67 -13.10
C LEU A 37 -8.38 2.50 -11.78
N LEU A 38 -9.70 2.37 -11.90
CA LEU A 38 -10.60 2.06 -10.79
C LEU A 38 -11.08 0.63 -10.91
N ARG A 39 -11.03 -0.08 -9.79
CA ARG A 39 -11.71 -1.36 -9.61
C ARG A 39 -13.12 -1.05 -9.10
N MET A 40 -14.12 -1.26 -9.94
CA MET A 40 -15.53 -1.08 -9.62
C MET A 40 -16.17 -2.44 -9.30
N HIS A 41 -16.89 -2.53 -8.18
CA HIS A 41 -17.59 -3.74 -7.78
C HIS A 41 -18.85 -3.42 -6.97
N ILE A 42 -19.74 -4.40 -6.87
CA ILE A 42 -20.98 -4.32 -6.09
C ILE A 42 -20.76 -5.13 -4.81
N GLU A 43 -21.17 -4.58 -3.67
CA GLU A 43 -21.04 -5.25 -2.37
C GLU A 43 -21.74 -6.62 -2.36
N GLY A 44 -21.12 -7.62 -1.74
CA GLY A 44 -21.63 -8.99 -1.70
C GLY A 44 -21.44 -9.79 -3.00
N ARG A 45 -20.77 -9.24 -4.02
CA ARG A 45 -20.46 -9.96 -5.27
C ARG A 45 -18.97 -10.08 -5.51
N THR A 46 -18.57 -11.20 -6.12
CA THR A 46 -17.15 -11.55 -6.34
C THR A 46 -16.54 -10.84 -7.56
N VAL A 47 -17.36 -10.44 -8.52
CA VAL A 47 -16.89 -9.88 -9.79
C VAL A 47 -16.64 -8.38 -9.63
N ALA A 48 -15.44 -7.95 -10.02
CA ALA A 48 -15.04 -6.56 -10.13
C ALA A 48 -14.55 -6.29 -11.55
N ILE A 49 -14.84 -5.11 -12.08
CA ILE A 49 -14.32 -4.67 -13.37
C ILE A 49 -13.29 -3.56 -13.18
N ILE A 50 -12.48 -3.34 -14.20
CA ILE A 50 -11.60 -2.18 -14.29
C ILE A 50 -12.26 -1.12 -15.18
N THR A 51 -12.32 0.12 -14.68
CA THR A 51 -12.85 1.29 -15.39
C THR A 51 -11.98 2.52 -15.10
N THR A 52 -12.29 3.66 -15.68
CA THR A 52 -11.63 4.97 -15.46
C THR A 52 -12.68 6.05 -15.24
N ILE A 53 -12.34 7.12 -14.52
CA ILE A 53 -13.16 8.33 -14.49
C ILE A 53 -12.93 9.09 -15.79
N LEU A 54 -13.99 9.27 -16.57
CA LEU A 54 -14.00 10.02 -17.81
C LEU A 54 -14.15 11.52 -17.57
N ASP A 55 -15.00 11.90 -16.62
CA ASP A 55 -15.29 13.31 -16.32
C ASP A 55 -15.75 13.51 -14.87
N VAL A 56 -15.56 14.73 -14.35
CA VAL A 56 -15.96 15.15 -13.00
C VAL A 56 -16.70 16.48 -13.10
N ASP A 57 -17.96 16.46 -12.73
CA ASP A 57 -18.91 17.59 -12.76
C ASP A 57 -19.17 18.09 -11.33
N PRO A 58 -18.46 19.14 -10.88
CA PRO A 58 -18.61 19.65 -9.52
C PRO A 58 -19.93 20.38 -9.29
N ASP A 59 -20.52 20.97 -10.32
CA ASP A 59 -21.76 21.74 -10.20
C ASP A 59 -22.94 20.83 -9.85
N ASN A 60 -22.94 19.59 -10.38
CA ASN A 60 -23.93 18.57 -10.08
C ASN A 60 -23.44 17.51 -9.07
N ALA A 61 -22.27 17.71 -8.47
CA ALA A 61 -21.60 16.76 -7.58
C ALA A 61 -21.64 15.32 -8.13
N ALA A 62 -21.24 15.15 -9.39
CA ALA A 62 -21.29 13.88 -10.11
C ALA A 62 -19.99 13.61 -10.85
N PHE A 63 -19.67 12.34 -11.05
CA PHE A 63 -18.58 11.92 -11.92
C PHE A 63 -19.08 10.84 -12.88
N ILE A 64 -18.38 10.69 -13.99
CA ILE A 64 -18.72 9.76 -15.06
C ILE A 64 -17.58 8.75 -15.18
N VAL A 65 -17.91 7.47 -15.22
CA VAL A 65 -16.96 6.38 -15.44
C VAL A 65 -17.25 5.64 -16.73
N ASP A 66 -16.21 5.04 -17.29
CA ASP A 66 -16.32 4.24 -18.50
C ASP A 66 -17.13 2.97 -18.25
N ASN A 67 -17.79 2.51 -19.30
CA ASN A 67 -18.68 1.37 -19.25
C ASN A 67 -17.90 0.05 -19.29
N SER A 68 -18.42 -1.01 -18.65
CA SER A 68 -17.85 -2.34 -18.86
C SER A 68 -18.14 -2.84 -20.27
N ALA A 69 -17.24 -3.65 -20.82
CA ALA A 69 -17.56 -4.49 -21.97
C ALA A 69 -18.65 -5.54 -21.65
N GLU A 70 -18.82 -5.90 -20.37
CA GLU A 70 -19.85 -6.82 -19.90
C GLU A 70 -21.16 -6.08 -19.61
N GLU A 71 -22.10 -6.13 -20.54
CA GLU A 71 -23.39 -5.42 -20.41
C GLU A 71 -24.20 -5.87 -19.19
N ASP A 72 -24.16 -7.17 -18.86
CA ASP A 72 -24.76 -7.75 -17.66
C ASP A 72 -24.24 -7.11 -16.38
N PHE A 73 -22.96 -6.77 -16.34
CA PHE A 73 -22.35 -6.08 -15.20
C PHE A 73 -22.88 -4.66 -15.09
N ASN A 74 -22.95 -3.92 -16.19
CA ASN A 74 -23.46 -2.54 -16.20
C ASN A 74 -24.91 -2.47 -15.71
N ARG A 75 -25.78 -3.38 -16.18
CA ARG A 75 -27.17 -3.45 -15.69
C ARG A 75 -27.24 -3.73 -14.20
N ARG A 76 -26.35 -4.59 -13.68
CA ARG A 76 -26.29 -4.90 -12.24
C ARG A 76 -25.82 -3.70 -11.43
N VAL A 77 -24.84 -2.95 -11.91
CA VAL A 77 -24.32 -1.74 -11.26
C VAL A 77 -25.41 -0.68 -11.13
N VAL A 78 -26.20 -0.46 -12.18
CA VAL A 78 -27.31 0.50 -12.17
C VAL A 78 -28.43 0.07 -11.21
N SER A 79 -28.65 -1.23 -11.04
CA SER A 79 -29.64 -1.77 -10.10
C SER A 79 -29.13 -1.96 -8.66
N ALA A 80 -27.85 -1.70 -8.40
CA ALA A 80 -27.25 -1.96 -7.10
C ALA A 80 -27.50 -0.80 -6.12
N ASP A 81 -27.79 -1.13 -4.87
CA ASP A 81 -27.95 -0.14 -3.80
C ASP A 81 -26.64 0.58 -3.48
N THR A 82 -25.52 -0.14 -3.60
CA THR A 82 -24.18 0.37 -3.29
C THR A 82 -23.17 -0.17 -4.30
N VAL A 83 -22.37 0.74 -4.85
CA VAL A 83 -21.27 0.44 -5.77
C VAL A 83 -19.98 0.97 -5.16
N THR A 84 -18.97 0.12 -5.05
CA THR A 84 -17.69 0.45 -4.45
C THR A 84 -16.61 0.58 -5.51
N PHE A 85 -15.81 1.63 -5.36
CA PHE A 85 -14.67 1.94 -6.20
C PHE A 85 -13.39 1.88 -5.37
N GLU A 86 -12.37 1.23 -5.91
CA GLU A 86 -11.03 1.19 -5.33
C GLU A 86 -10.00 1.63 -6.37
N THR A 87 -9.03 2.42 -5.97
CA THR A 87 -7.90 2.80 -6.83
C THR A 87 -6.65 3.03 -5.99
N SER A 88 -5.52 3.24 -6.68
CA SER A 88 -4.27 3.68 -6.08
C SER A 88 -3.81 4.96 -6.78
N LEU A 89 -3.85 6.07 -6.07
CA LEU A 89 -3.36 7.37 -6.53
C LEU A 89 -2.00 7.64 -5.87
N ASP A 90 -0.93 7.76 -6.65
CA ASP A 90 0.44 7.99 -6.13
C ASP A 90 0.87 7.00 -5.03
N LYS A 91 0.51 5.72 -5.19
CA LYS A 91 0.72 4.63 -4.21
C LYS A 91 -0.10 4.75 -2.92
N VAL A 92 -1.05 5.68 -2.86
CA VAL A 92 -2.04 5.80 -1.79
C VAL A 92 -3.31 5.06 -2.20
N ARG A 93 -3.75 4.09 -1.39
CA ARG A 93 -5.01 3.38 -1.67
C ARG A 93 -6.18 4.30 -1.35
N ILE A 94 -7.07 4.45 -2.32
CA ILE A 94 -8.29 5.23 -2.20
C ILE A 94 -9.47 4.27 -2.40
N GLN A 95 -10.46 4.36 -1.53
CA GLN A 95 -11.70 3.58 -1.61
C GLN A 95 -12.89 4.46 -1.28
N PHE A 96 -13.98 4.33 -2.01
CA PHE A 96 -15.23 5.00 -1.73
C PHE A 96 -16.42 4.22 -2.30
N SER A 97 -17.61 4.49 -1.77
CA SER A 97 -18.86 3.89 -2.24
C SER A 97 -19.88 4.96 -2.57
N VAL A 98 -20.76 4.65 -3.53
CA VAL A 98 -21.87 5.51 -3.98
C VAL A 98 -23.14 4.69 -4.08
N THR A 99 -24.30 5.32 -3.92
CA THR A 99 -25.61 4.63 -3.90
C THR A 99 -26.46 4.86 -5.14
N LYS A 100 -26.08 5.80 -6.01
CA LYS A 100 -26.83 6.13 -7.23
C LYS A 100 -25.89 6.11 -8.42
N VAL A 101 -25.98 5.04 -9.21
CA VAL A 101 -25.31 4.92 -10.50
C VAL A 101 -26.36 4.80 -11.59
N GLU A 102 -26.26 5.64 -12.60
CA GLU A 102 -27.22 5.74 -13.70
C GLU A 102 -26.49 5.56 -15.03
N SER A 103 -27.14 4.95 -16.02
CA SER A 103 -26.61 4.92 -17.38
C SER A 103 -26.70 6.30 -18.02
N CYS A 104 -25.64 6.73 -18.69
CA CYS A 104 -25.61 7.97 -19.46
C CYS A 104 -24.85 7.78 -20.78
N MET A 105 -24.80 8.85 -21.58
CA MET A 105 -23.95 8.92 -22.77
C MET A 105 -22.90 10.01 -22.56
N GLN A 106 -21.63 9.66 -22.74
CA GLN A 106 -20.50 10.60 -22.73
C GLN A 106 -19.90 10.62 -24.14
N GLU A 107 -19.88 11.78 -24.80
CA GLU A 107 -19.35 11.93 -26.16
C GLU A 107 -19.91 10.90 -27.18
N GLY A 108 -21.19 10.55 -27.03
CA GLY A 108 -21.88 9.57 -27.89
C GLY A 108 -21.55 8.10 -27.59
N ARG A 109 -20.84 7.81 -26.49
CA ARG A 109 -20.54 6.46 -26.01
C ARG A 109 -21.28 6.16 -24.71
N PRO A 110 -21.76 4.91 -24.50
CA PRO A 110 -22.33 4.51 -23.22
C PRO A 110 -21.35 4.71 -22.07
N ALA A 111 -21.82 5.26 -20.96
CA ALA A 111 -21.04 5.48 -19.74
C ALA A 111 -21.95 5.34 -18.51
N LEU A 112 -21.36 5.43 -17.32
CA LEU A 112 -22.09 5.39 -16.06
C LEU A 112 -21.85 6.70 -15.29
N ARG A 113 -22.93 7.37 -14.89
CA ARG A 113 -22.89 8.57 -14.05
C ARG A 113 -23.15 8.17 -12.60
N ALA A 114 -22.34 8.68 -11.68
CA ALA A 114 -22.50 8.47 -10.25
C ALA A 114 -22.42 9.79 -9.49
N SER A 115 -23.16 9.89 -8.38
CA SER A 115 -23.00 11.03 -7.45
C SER A 115 -21.66 10.96 -6.71
N PHE A 116 -21.16 12.09 -6.23
CA PHE A 116 -20.00 12.11 -5.34
C PHE A 116 -20.28 11.25 -4.09
N PRO A 117 -19.26 10.54 -3.58
CA PRO A 117 -19.40 9.81 -2.34
C PRO A 117 -19.54 10.78 -1.17
N SER A 118 -20.25 10.39 -0.11
CA SER A 118 -20.31 11.15 1.15
C SER A 118 -18.98 11.17 1.89
N SER A 119 -18.10 10.22 1.60
CA SER A 119 -16.77 10.11 2.18
C SER A 119 -15.84 9.27 1.30
N ILE A 120 -14.55 9.59 1.31
CA ILE A 120 -13.50 8.79 0.69
C ILE A 120 -12.57 8.26 1.79
N THR A 121 -12.29 6.97 1.78
CA THR A 121 -11.23 6.37 2.59
C THR A 121 -9.90 6.45 1.86
N ARG A 122 -8.96 7.24 2.39
CA ARG A 122 -7.61 7.44 1.87
C ARG A 122 -6.59 6.80 2.82
N ILE A 123 -6.13 5.60 2.47
CA ILE A 123 -5.29 4.78 3.34
C ILE A 123 -3.81 5.09 3.07
N GLN A 124 -3.27 6.08 3.79
CA GLN A 124 -1.84 6.37 3.84
C GLN A 124 -1.24 5.86 5.17
N ARG A 125 -1.02 4.54 5.29
CA ARG A 125 -0.49 3.91 6.52
C ARG A 125 1.02 4.08 6.73
N ARG A 126 1.73 4.69 5.79
CA ARG A 126 3.21 4.73 5.81
C ARG A 126 3.68 6.14 6.10
N GLU A 127 4.39 6.27 7.22
CA GLU A 127 5.11 7.48 7.61
C GLU A 127 6.37 7.72 6.76
N TYR A 128 6.97 6.64 6.24
CA TYR A 128 8.21 6.69 5.47
C TYR A 128 8.04 6.09 4.08
N TYR A 129 8.61 6.77 3.08
CA TYR A 129 8.74 6.26 1.72
C TYR A 129 9.67 5.04 1.68
N ARG A 130 9.35 4.06 0.82
CA ARG A 130 10.11 2.82 0.62
C ARG A 130 10.69 2.80 -0.78
N VAL A 131 11.94 2.35 -0.86
CA VAL A 131 12.67 2.18 -2.11
C VAL A 131 13.00 0.70 -2.27
N ASP A 132 12.64 0.15 -3.43
CA ASP A 132 12.97 -1.22 -3.79
C ASP A 132 14.48 -1.35 -4.05
N ILE A 133 15.08 -2.43 -3.55
CA ILE A 133 16.50 -2.71 -3.71
C ILE A 133 16.68 -3.55 -4.99
N PRO A 134 17.50 -3.10 -5.95
CA PRO A 134 17.72 -3.83 -7.19
C PRO A 134 18.37 -5.20 -6.95
N VAL A 135 17.81 -6.25 -7.58
CA VAL A 135 18.36 -7.61 -7.54
C VAL A 135 19.78 -7.69 -8.12
N SER A 136 20.15 -6.76 -9.02
CA SER A 136 21.48 -6.69 -9.61
C SER A 136 22.58 -6.18 -8.65
N ASN A 137 22.20 -5.53 -7.55
CA ASN A 137 23.12 -5.04 -6.53
C ASN A 137 22.47 -5.17 -5.14
N PRO A 138 22.36 -6.41 -4.64
CA PRO A 138 21.58 -6.70 -3.44
C PRO A 138 22.25 -6.10 -2.20
N ALA A 139 21.42 -5.58 -1.30
CA ALA A 139 21.81 -5.31 0.08
C ALA A 139 21.43 -6.52 0.95
N THR A 140 22.17 -6.73 2.02
CA THR A 140 21.96 -7.87 2.92
C THR A 140 21.82 -7.42 4.37
N CYS A 141 21.18 -8.25 5.18
CA CYS A 141 21.14 -8.10 6.62
C CYS A 141 21.53 -9.41 7.30
N THR A 142 22.57 -9.33 8.12
CA THR A 142 23.03 -10.41 8.99
C THR A 142 22.42 -10.24 10.38
N ILE A 143 21.66 -11.24 10.79
CA ILE A 143 20.92 -11.30 12.05
C ILE A 143 21.59 -12.36 12.95
N PRO A 144 22.08 -11.96 14.14
CA PRO A 144 22.57 -12.91 15.12
C PRO A 144 21.41 -13.69 15.73
N THR A 145 21.45 -15.02 15.67
CA THR A 145 20.44 -15.88 16.30
C THR A 145 21.04 -16.62 17.50
N PRO A 146 20.41 -16.55 18.68
CA PRO A 146 20.80 -17.38 19.80
C PRO A 146 20.15 -18.76 19.66
N GLN A 147 20.85 -19.73 19.06
CA GLN A 147 20.51 -21.15 19.21
C GLN A 147 21.68 -21.92 19.81
N ASN A 148 21.44 -22.59 20.95
CA ASN A 148 22.31 -23.52 21.66
C ASN A 148 23.82 -23.39 21.43
N LYS A 149 24.47 -22.67 22.36
CA LYS A 149 25.92 -22.59 22.61
C LYS A 149 26.82 -21.99 21.52
N ASP A 150 26.38 -21.91 20.26
CA ASP A 150 27.08 -21.18 19.19
C ASP A 150 26.18 -20.11 18.56
N THR A 151 26.65 -18.86 18.48
CA THR A 151 25.93 -17.78 17.83
C THR A 151 25.90 -18.02 16.32
N LYS A 152 24.82 -18.65 15.81
CA LYS A 152 24.61 -18.80 14.38
C LYS A 152 24.14 -17.46 13.81
N GLN A 153 24.75 -17.05 12.70
CA GLN A 153 24.33 -15.85 11.96
C GLN A 153 23.51 -16.28 10.75
N VAL A 154 22.40 -15.57 10.54
CA VAL A 154 21.56 -15.72 9.34
C VAL A 154 21.73 -14.48 8.50
N THR A 155 22.04 -14.62 7.22
CA THR A 155 22.13 -13.49 6.29
C THR A 155 20.97 -13.55 5.31
N LEU A 156 20.17 -12.49 5.27
CA LEU A 156 19.02 -12.36 4.39
C LEU A 156 19.25 -11.27 3.34
N GLU A 157 18.71 -11.46 2.15
CA GLU A 157 18.65 -10.42 1.13
C GLU A 157 17.51 -9.44 1.42
N LEU A 158 17.79 -8.15 1.25
CA LEU A 158 16.82 -7.08 1.44
C LEU A 158 16.02 -6.84 0.16
N ARG A 159 14.70 -6.70 0.32
CA ARG A 159 13.76 -6.42 -0.77
C ARG A 159 13.51 -4.92 -0.91
N ASP A 160 13.25 -4.24 0.20
CA ASP A 160 13.02 -2.80 0.25
C ASP A 160 13.58 -2.18 1.52
N ILE A 161 13.82 -0.87 1.49
CA ILE A 161 14.28 -0.08 2.62
C ILE A 161 13.52 1.25 2.71
N SER A 162 13.32 1.71 3.94
CA SER A 162 12.81 3.04 4.29
C SER A 162 13.59 3.63 5.46
N ALA A 163 13.30 4.88 5.80
CA ALA A 163 13.87 5.51 6.99
C ALA A 163 13.51 4.79 8.31
N GLY A 164 12.38 4.07 8.36
CA GLY A 164 11.88 3.40 9.57
C GLY A 164 12.14 1.91 9.64
N GLY A 165 12.67 1.28 8.58
CA GLY A 165 12.88 -0.17 8.56
C GLY A 165 13.17 -0.76 7.18
N ILE A 166 13.24 -2.09 7.12
CA ILE A 166 13.57 -2.88 5.94
C ILE A 166 12.59 -4.04 5.74
N SER A 167 12.50 -4.56 4.52
CA SER A 167 11.95 -5.88 4.25
C SER A 167 13.04 -6.84 3.74
N ALA A 168 13.00 -8.09 4.18
CA ALA A 168 13.92 -9.14 3.77
C ALA A 168 13.18 -10.44 3.40
N MET A 169 13.86 -11.30 2.64
CA MET A 169 13.36 -12.61 2.23
C MET A 169 14.05 -13.72 3.03
N ASP A 170 13.29 -14.50 3.80
CA ASP A 170 13.76 -15.67 4.57
C ASP A 170 13.25 -16.96 3.92
N ASN A 171 13.71 -17.24 2.69
CA ASN A 171 13.22 -18.40 1.92
C ASN A 171 13.49 -19.74 2.62
N GLU A 172 14.53 -19.82 3.45
CA GLU A 172 14.89 -21.02 4.21
C GLU A 172 14.16 -21.15 5.55
N HIS A 173 13.31 -20.17 5.91
CA HIS A 173 12.51 -20.16 7.15
C HIS A 173 13.39 -20.32 8.40
N THR A 174 14.53 -19.64 8.38
CA THR A 174 15.60 -19.76 9.37
C THR A 174 15.38 -18.89 10.60
N LEU A 175 14.56 -17.84 10.49
CA LEU A 175 14.26 -16.95 11.60
C LEU A 175 12.93 -17.27 12.26
N ASP A 176 12.87 -16.94 13.57
CA ASP A 176 11.59 -16.74 14.25
C ASP A 176 10.82 -15.65 13.51
N ASN A 177 9.54 -15.91 13.24
CA ASN A 177 8.64 -15.02 12.52
C ASN A 177 7.57 -14.41 13.43
N ALA A 178 7.67 -14.62 14.75
CA ALA A 178 6.78 -14.02 15.72
C ALA A 178 6.78 -12.49 15.60
N LEU A 179 5.59 -11.90 15.54
CA LEU A 179 5.45 -10.45 15.60
C LEU A 179 6.05 -9.93 16.90
N ASN A 180 6.72 -8.78 16.80
CA ASN A 180 7.47 -8.11 17.86
C ASN A 180 8.75 -8.82 18.32
N ALA A 181 9.16 -9.93 17.70
CA ALA A 181 10.47 -10.55 17.95
C ALA A 181 11.59 -9.53 17.68
N LEU A 182 12.49 -9.39 18.67
CA LEU A 182 13.57 -8.41 18.67
C LEU A 182 14.91 -9.10 18.43
N PHE A 183 15.59 -8.70 17.37
CA PHE A 183 16.93 -9.14 17.02
C PHE A 183 17.91 -8.01 17.28
N LYS A 184 18.89 -8.25 18.16
CA LYS A 184 19.86 -7.23 18.56
C LYS A 184 21.13 -7.28 17.73
N ASN A 185 21.76 -6.13 17.57
CA ASN A 185 23.05 -5.99 16.86
C ASN A 185 23.01 -6.58 15.44
N CYS A 186 21.92 -6.35 14.72
CA CYS A 186 21.80 -6.74 13.32
C CYS A 186 22.71 -5.85 12.47
N ARG A 187 23.32 -6.45 11.46
CA ARG A 187 24.27 -5.78 10.57
C ARG A 187 23.71 -5.73 9.16
N LEU A 188 23.43 -4.55 8.65
CA LEU A 188 23.00 -4.33 7.28
C LEU A 188 24.21 -3.90 6.45
N GLU A 189 24.45 -4.56 5.33
CA GLU A 189 25.43 -4.15 4.33
C GLU A 189 24.71 -3.46 3.19
N LEU A 190 24.89 -2.13 3.10
CA LEU A 190 24.25 -1.29 2.09
C LEU A 190 25.29 -0.90 1.03
N PRO A 191 25.20 -1.46 -0.20
CA PRO A 191 26.18 -1.22 -1.25
C PRO A 191 26.45 0.27 -1.48
N GLU A 192 27.73 0.63 -1.54
CA GLU A 192 28.21 2.01 -1.75
C GLU A 192 27.85 3.02 -0.64
N ALA A 193 27.02 2.68 0.35
CA ALA A 193 26.65 3.56 1.46
C ALA A 193 27.40 3.19 2.75
N GLY A 194 27.59 1.90 3.00
CA GLY A 194 28.33 1.38 4.16
C GLY A 194 27.52 0.40 5.00
N THR A 195 28.02 0.11 6.19
CA THR A 195 27.42 -0.84 7.12
C THR A 195 26.57 -0.11 8.15
N VAL A 196 25.36 -0.62 8.41
CA VAL A 196 24.45 -0.14 9.46
C VAL A 196 24.32 -1.19 10.55
N ILE A 197 24.53 -0.80 11.81
CA ILE A 197 24.31 -1.66 12.97
C ILE A 197 23.10 -1.15 13.75
N THR A 198 22.09 -1.99 13.94
CA THR A 198 20.85 -1.62 14.62
C THR A 198 20.15 -2.84 15.19
N ASP A 199 19.24 -2.61 16.13
CA ASP A 199 18.27 -3.63 16.54
C ASP A 199 17.10 -3.63 15.54
N LEU A 200 16.55 -4.81 15.27
CA LEU A 200 15.44 -5.03 14.33
C LEU A 200 14.29 -5.72 15.04
N GLN A 201 13.07 -5.22 14.86
CA GLN A 201 11.87 -5.84 15.37
C GLN A 201 10.95 -6.27 14.25
N ILE A 202 10.45 -7.51 14.28
CA ILE A 202 9.47 -7.99 13.29
C ILE A 202 8.14 -7.25 13.49
N VAL A 203 7.70 -6.55 12.44
CA VAL A 203 6.39 -5.89 12.38
C VAL A 203 5.47 -6.53 11.34
N ARG A 204 6.00 -7.41 10.50
CA ARG A 204 5.23 -8.15 9.49
C ARG A 204 5.90 -9.48 9.19
N SER A 205 5.10 -10.54 9.10
CA SER A 205 5.50 -11.82 8.51
C SER A 205 4.44 -12.26 7.52
N GLN A 206 4.87 -12.70 6.34
CA GLN A 206 4.00 -13.28 5.33
C GLN A 206 4.72 -14.48 4.70
N ASP A 207 4.04 -15.62 4.73
CA ASP A 207 4.48 -16.84 4.06
C ASP A 207 3.69 -16.95 2.74
N ASP A 208 4.41 -17.07 1.65
CA ASP A 208 3.90 -17.21 0.29
C ASP A 208 4.51 -18.46 -0.36
N THR A 209 3.92 -18.92 -1.45
CA THR A 209 4.50 -19.98 -2.30
C THR A 209 4.90 -19.37 -3.63
N LEU A 210 6.18 -19.52 -4.00
CA LEU A 210 6.69 -19.05 -5.29
C LEU A 210 6.06 -19.85 -6.44
N ALA A 211 6.09 -19.31 -7.65
CA ALA A 211 5.55 -19.97 -8.84
C ALA A 211 6.17 -21.37 -9.12
N ASN A 212 7.36 -21.64 -8.59
CA ASN A 212 8.04 -22.93 -8.68
C ASN A 212 7.66 -23.91 -7.54
N GLY A 213 6.67 -23.57 -6.71
CA GLY A 213 6.21 -24.38 -5.58
C GLY A 213 7.09 -24.31 -4.33
N LYS A 214 8.18 -23.55 -4.34
CA LYS A 214 9.04 -23.39 -3.15
C LYS A 214 8.39 -22.44 -2.14
N PRO A 215 8.49 -22.74 -0.84
CA PRO A 215 8.04 -21.81 0.19
C PRO A 215 8.93 -20.57 0.18
N SER A 216 8.33 -19.40 0.40
CA SER A 216 9.03 -18.12 0.52
C SER A 216 8.40 -17.32 1.64
N ARG A 217 9.24 -16.73 2.49
CA ARG A 217 8.79 -15.89 3.59
C ARG A 217 9.32 -14.48 3.40
N SER A 218 8.42 -13.51 3.45
CA SER A 218 8.75 -12.09 3.49
C SER A 218 8.58 -11.58 4.92
N LEU A 219 9.67 -11.06 5.48
CA LEU A 219 9.70 -10.42 6.78
C LEU A 219 9.82 -8.90 6.62
N GLY A 220 9.10 -8.16 7.44
CA GLY A 220 9.24 -6.72 7.60
C GLY A 220 9.78 -6.39 8.97
N PHE A 221 10.87 -5.64 9.04
CA PHE A 221 11.51 -5.24 10.27
C PHE A 221 11.46 -3.72 10.45
N ALA A 222 11.12 -3.25 11.65
CA ALA A 222 11.30 -1.87 12.06
C ALA A 222 12.69 -1.70 12.69
N PHE A 223 13.32 -0.55 12.47
CA PHE A 223 14.53 -0.18 13.17
C PHE A 223 14.22 0.20 14.62
N ILE A 224 14.94 -0.40 15.56
CA ILE A 224 14.85 -0.09 16.98
C ILE A 224 16.15 0.58 17.42
N ASN A 225 16.03 1.73 18.08
CA ASN A 225 17.17 2.52 18.59
C ASN A 225 18.23 2.85 17.53
N LEU A 226 17.81 3.17 16.30
CA LEU A 226 18.73 3.56 15.23
C LEU A 226 19.45 4.86 15.60
N SER A 227 20.76 4.77 15.82
CA SER A 227 21.56 5.96 16.15
C SER A 227 21.65 6.93 14.96
N ASN A 228 21.87 8.22 15.25
CA ASN A 228 21.97 9.26 14.21
C ASN A 228 23.01 8.95 13.12
N PRO A 229 24.23 8.44 13.44
CA PRO A 229 25.19 8.05 12.41
C PRO A 229 24.69 6.92 11.51
N MET A 230 24.00 5.94 12.08
CA MET A 230 23.44 4.82 11.31
C MET A 230 22.26 5.26 10.43
N ASN A 231 21.38 6.12 10.96
CA ASN A 231 20.31 6.72 10.19
C ASN A 231 20.86 7.53 9.00
N PHE A 232 21.95 8.27 9.18
CA PHE A 232 22.60 8.98 8.08
C PHE A 232 22.99 8.05 6.93
N ILE A 233 23.58 6.88 7.23
CA ILE A 233 23.95 5.88 6.22
C ILE A 233 22.70 5.34 5.50
N VAL A 234 21.62 5.03 6.24
CA VAL A 234 20.33 4.61 5.67
C VAL A 234 19.80 5.66 4.69
N GLN A 235 19.76 6.94 5.09
CA GLN A 235 19.28 8.02 4.23
C GLN A 235 20.14 8.18 2.96
N GLN A 236 21.47 8.12 3.09
CA GLN A 236 22.37 8.18 1.94
C GLN A 236 22.10 7.04 0.95
N TYR A 237 21.85 5.83 1.46
CA TYR A 237 21.52 4.68 0.62
C TYR A 237 20.18 4.86 -0.11
N ILE A 238 19.13 5.32 0.59
CA ILE A 238 17.81 5.62 0.01
C ILE A 238 17.95 6.61 -1.16
N VAL A 239 18.65 7.73 -0.95
CA VAL A 239 18.86 8.75 -1.99
C VAL A 239 19.62 8.17 -3.20
N LYS A 240 20.60 7.29 -2.97
CA LYS A 240 21.33 6.62 -4.06
C LYS A 240 20.43 5.70 -4.87
N LEU A 241 19.60 4.90 -4.21
CA LEU A 241 18.65 4.01 -4.89
C LEU A 241 17.65 4.79 -5.74
N GLU A 242 17.08 5.87 -5.20
CA GLU A 242 16.14 6.72 -5.94
C GLU A 242 16.78 7.33 -7.19
N ARG A 243 18.02 7.81 -7.09
CA ARG A 243 18.76 8.34 -8.24
C ARG A 243 18.92 7.27 -9.33
N LYS A 244 19.31 6.04 -8.97
CA LYS A 244 19.46 4.92 -9.92
C LYS A 244 18.12 4.55 -10.57
N LEU A 245 17.05 4.43 -9.78
CA LEU A 245 15.71 4.12 -10.30
C LEU A 245 15.18 5.21 -11.23
N ASN A 246 15.43 6.49 -10.91
CA ASN A 246 15.04 7.61 -11.75
C ASN A 246 15.84 7.68 -13.06
N ALA A 247 17.13 7.35 -13.04
CA ALA A 247 17.95 7.27 -14.24
C ALA A 247 17.43 6.16 -15.18
N LYS A 248 17.16 4.97 -14.62
CA LYS A 248 16.62 3.83 -15.38
C LYS A 248 15.25 4.13 -15.99
N ARG A 249 14.35 4.78 -15.25
CA ARG A 249 13.03 5.20 -15.78
C ARG A 249 13.12 6.21 -16.92
N ARG A 250 14.18 7.01 -16.97
CA ARG A 250 14.42 8.01 -18.01
C ARG A 250 15.21 7.47 -19.21
N GLY A 251 15.55 6.17 -19.22
CA GLY A 251 16.26 5.53 -20.32
C GLY A 251 17.76 5.81 -20.36
N PHE A 252 18.36 6.21 -19.24
CA PHE A 252 19.81 6.34 -19.11
C PHE A 252 20.41 5.08 -18.47
N GLU A 253 20.45 3.98 -19.21
CA GLU A 253 21.31 2.80 -18.98
C GLU A 253 21.66 2.16 -20.33
#